data_AF-A0A3B9TQT8-F1
#
_entry.id   AF-A0A3B9TQT8-F1
#
_cell.length_a   1.000
_cell.length_b   1.000
_cell.length_c   1.000
_cell.angle_alpha   90.00
_cell.angle_beta   90.00
_cell.angle_gamma   90.00
#
_symmetry.space_group_name_H-M   'P 1'
#
loop_
_entity.id
_entity.type
_entity.pdbx_description
1 polymer ?
#
loop_
_entity_poly.entity_id
_entity_poly.type
_entity_poly.pdbx_seq_one_letter_code
_entity_poly.pdbx_strand_id
1 'polypeptide(L)'
;MKLEMGKFYVKDIVFGDETKFENGVLTVDKANALEVVREDEHITSADLFIVRPGDEVRLCPVKDAFEFRCKVEGGKGIFPGVTSPVAKAGTGRTHVLSGCSLLVVGEHWGGFQDGLLDMSGKYQNQCIFGMMPNLVLVADTDEEFERYEQQKKNHALRWAGMRLAEHIGLCVKESTPDEEEVFELPPVNRRPAEVQKLPSVVYVLQPQTQMEQLGYNTLIYGWDGNRMLPTFMHPNEIIDGAVVSGSFMPVSSKISTYEWCNHPTIHRLMKEHGKTINFLGVIMSNLNPKMEEKERSAKMVAQMAVNLGADGAIVCEEGYGNPDVDYIQTIVELEEAGVKTVGISDECTGRDGASQPLVALDEKADALVHTGNVSELYHLDPMPVVLGELEALARDGNSGGWEGCIAEDGSVEMENNGYFCSNHISGFSKKTCADF
;
A
#
# COMPACT_ATOMS: atom_id res chain seq x y z
N MET A 1 -14.61 -9.96 14.94
CA MET A 1 -14.28 -11.08 14.03
C MET A 1 -12.98 -11.71 14.53
N LYS A 2 -12.69 -12.98 14.21
CA LYS A 2 -11.42 -13.64 14.58
C LYS A 2 -10.69 -14.09 13.32
N LEU A 3 -9.50 -13.54 13.10
CA LEU A 3 -8.59 -13.90 12.01
C LEU A 3 -7.31 -14.46 12.63
N GLU A 4 -6.84 -15.58 12.12
CA GLU A 4 -5.56 -16.20 12.47
C GLU A 4 -4.60 -16.04 11.29
N MET A 5 -3.42 -15.49 11.55
CA MET A 5 -2.34 -15.33 10.57
C MET A 5 -1.22 -16.31 10.89
N GLY A 6 -1.04 -17.33 10.05
CA GLY A 6 0.09 -18.24 10.13
C GLY A 6 1.28 -17.68 9.36
N LYS A 7 2.32 -17.24 10.05
CA LYS A 7 3.51 -16.64 9.43
C LYS A 7 4.61 -17.68 9.23
N PHE A 8 5.18 -17.66 8.03
CA PHE A 8 6.35 -18.43 7.64
C PHE A 8 7.47 -17.42 7.33
N TYR A 9 8.55 -17.42 8.10
CA TYR A 9 9.59 -16.40 7.97
C TYR A 9 10.58 -16.75 6.86
N VAL A 10 10.52 -15.98 5.78
CA VAL A 10 11.43 -16.09 4.64
C VAL A 10 12.70 -15.30 4.92
N LYS A 11 13.84 -15.94 4.70
CA LYS A 11 15.19 -15.36 4.78
C LYS A 11 15.80 -15.14 3.40
N ASP A 12 15.45 -15.99 2.44
CA ASP A 12 15.92 -15.88 1.06
C ASP A 12 14.94 -16.54 0.08
N ILE A 13 15.04 -16.14 -1.19
CA ILE A 13 14.30 -16.71 -2.32
C ILE A 13 15.30 -17.33 -3.29
N VAL A 14 14.99 -18.50 -3.84
CA VAL A 14 15.79 -19.18 -4.88
C VAL A 14 14.89 -19.75 -5.97
N PHE A 15 15.41 -19.91 -7.19
CA PHE A 15 14.74 -20.70 -8.21
C PHE A 15 15.07 -22.18 -8.05
N GLY A 16 14.11 -23.05 -8.38
CA GLY A 16 14.28 -24.49 -8.39
C GLY A 16 13.21 -25.19 -9.23
N ASP A 17 13.15 -26.51 -9.14
CA ASP A 17 12.23 -27.33 -9.95
C ASP A 17 10.80 -27.40 -9.37
N GLU A 18 10.60 -26.95 -8.12
CA GLU A 18 9.30 -26.99 -7.43
C GLU A 18 9.16 -25.78 -6.50
N THR A 19 7.96 -25.19 -6.47
CA THR A 19 7.63 -24.13 -5.52
C THR A 19 7.38 -24.70 -4.13
N LYS A 20 8.27 -24.40 -3.18
CA LYS A 20 8.18 -24.89 -1.79
C LYS A 20 8.86 -23.96 -0.80
N PHE A 21 8.48 -24.06 0.47
CA PHE A 21 9.14 -23.36 1.57
C PHE A 21 9.78 -24.36 2.54
N GLU A 22 11.08 -24.21 2.81
CA GLU A 22 11.82 -25.10 3.69
C GLU A 22 12.96 -24.34 4.41
N ASN A 23 13.05 -24.47 5.74
CA ASN A 23 14.12 -23.89 6.57
C ASN A 23 14.36 -22.37 6.34
N GLY A 24 13.30 -21.61 6.06
CA GLY A 24 13.38 -20.18 5.81
C GLY A 24 13.77 -19.80 4.38
N VAL A 25 13.81 -20.75 3.44
CA VAL A 25 14.08 -20.49 2.03
C VAL A 25 12.83 -20.79 1.20
N LEU A 26 12.38 -19.80 0.44
CA LEU A 26 11.32 -19.95 -0.56
C LEU A 26 11.96 -20.37 -1.89
N THR A 27 11.75 -21.61 -2.31
CA THR A 27 12.07 -22.07 -3.66
C THR A 27 10.89 -21.78 -4.58
N VAL A 28 11.14 -21.20 -5.75
CA VAL A 28 10.11 -20.89 -6.75
C VAL A 28 10.40 -21.67 -8.03
N ASP A 29 9.41 -22.44 -8.50
CA ASP A 29 9.40 -22.96 -9.86
C ASP A 29 9.11 -21.82 -10.83
N LYS A 30 10.17 -21.35 -11.50
CA LYS A 30 10.09 -20.22 -12.43
C LYS A 30 9.19 -20.51 -13.63
N ALA A 31 9.19 -21.74 -14.15
CA ALA A 31 8.41 -22.09 -15.33
C ALA A 31 6.91 -22.07 -14.99
N ASN A 32 6.53 -22.76 -13.90
CA ASN A 32 5.15 -22.80 -13.45
C ASN A 32 4.64 -21.41 -12.99
N ALA A 33 5.48 -20.63 -12.30
CA ALA A 33 5.13 -19.26 -11.92
C ALA A 33 4.82 -18.37 -13.16
N LEU A 34 5.60 -18.51 -14.23
CA LEU A 34 5.36 -17.76 -15.47
C LEU A 34 4.11 -18.26 -16.25
N GLU A 35 3.69 -19.51 -16.09
CA GLU A 35 2.42 -19.99 -16.64
C GLU A 35 1.24 -19.26 -16.00
N VAL A 36 1.25 -19.08 -14.67
CA VAL A 36 0.21 -18.34 -13.91
C VAL A 36 0.14 -16.88 -14.34
N VAL A 37 1.28 -16.25 -14.57
CA VAL A 37 1.34 -14.87 -15.08
C VAL A 37 0.65 -14.77 -16.45
N ARG A 38 0.90 -15.73 -17.34
CA ARG A 38 0.36 -15.78 -18.72
C ARG A 38 -1.07 -16.31 -18.81
N GLU A 39 -1.76 -16.53 -17.69
CA GLU A 39 -3.21 -16.75 -17.70
C GLU A 39 -3.98 -15.52 -18.22
N ASP A 40 -3.36 -14.33 -18.15
CA ASP A 40 -3.85 -13.12 -18.81
C ASP A 40 -3.33 -13.06 -20.24
N GLU A 41 -4.25 -13.04 -21.21
CA GLU A 41 -3.90 -13.02 -22.63
C GLU A 41 -3.23 -11.72 -23.09
N HIS A 42 -3.36 -10.64 -22.30
CA HIS A 42 -2.72 -9.36 -22.58
C HIS A 42 -1.23 -9.33 -22.23
N ILE A 43 -0.71 -10.31 -21.49
CA ILE A 43 0.73 -10.38 -21.17
C ILE A 43 1.50 -10.91 -22.38
N THR A 44 2.30 -10.06 -23.00
CA THR A 44 3.07 -10.37 -24.23
C THR A 44 4.43 -10.97 -23.92
N SER A 45 5.08 -10.49 -22.86
CA SER A 45 6.35 -11.00 -22.33
C SER A 45 6.32 -10.97 -20.80
N ALA A 46 7.05 -11.90 -20.19
CA ALA A 46 7.20 -11.95 -18.75
C ALA A 46 8.45 -12.74 -18.39
N ASP A 47 9.22 -12.23 -17.43
CA ASP A 47 10.31 -12.94 -16.77
C ASP A 47 10.34 -12.67 -15.26
N LEU A 48 10.99 -13.59 -14.53
CA LEU A 48 11.14 -13.50 -13.07
C LEU A 48 12.60 -13.40 -12.66
N PHE A 49 12.87 -12.51 -11.72
CA PHE A 49 14.18 -12.26 -11.14
C PHE A 49 14.11 -12.37 -9.62
N ILE A 50 15.24 -12.68 -8.99
CA ILE A 50 15.37 -12.62 -7.53
C ILE A 50 16.37 -11.51 -7.24
N VAL A 51 15.94 -10.55 -6.42
CA VAL A 51 16.75 -9.39 -6.05
C VAL A 51 16.79 -9.25 -4.54
N ARG A 52 17.99 -9.06 -4.00
CA ARG A 52 18.27 -9.03 -2.56
C ARG A 52 18.66 -7.64 -2.09
N PRO A 53 18.53 -7.36 -0.78
CA PRO A 53 19.10 -6.15 -0.19
C PRO A 53 20.62 -6.08 -0.45
N GLY A 54 21.06 -4.97 -1.02
CA GLY A 54 22.46 -4.72 -1.37
C GLY A 54 22.84 -5.10 -2.81
N ASP A 55 21.95 -5.73 -3.58
CA ASP A 55 22.19 -5.94 -5.01
C ASP A 55 22.22 -4.59 -5.73
N GLU A 56 23.20 -4.37 -6.61
CA GLU A 56 23.34 -3.16 -7.42
C GLU A 56 22.34 -3.17 -8.60
N VAL A 57 21.05 -3.18 -8.25
CA VAL A 57 19.91 -3.30 -9.15
C VAL A 57 18.93 -2.15 -8.90
N ARG A 58 18.47 -1.52 -9.98
CA ARG A 58 17.37 -0.56 -10.00
C ARG A 58 16.13 -1.18 -10.64
N LEU A 59 14.97 -0.97 -10.04
CA LEU A 59 13.68 -1.38 -10.58
C LEU A 59 12.92 -0.14 -11.05
N CYS A 60 12.48 -0.09 -12.31
CA CYS A 60 11.70 1.01 -12.83
C CYS A 60 11.00 0.60 -14.13
N PRO A 61 9.70 0.86 -14.34
CA PRO A 61 8.71 1.41 -13.41
C PRO A 61 8.00 0.32 -12.57
N VAL A 62 8.11 0.41 -11.24
CA VAL A 62 7.43 -0.46 -10.27
C VAL A 62 5.95 -0.07 -10.16
N LYS A 63 5.07 -1.04 -10.35
CA LYS A 63 3.61 -0.86 -10.45
C LYS A 63 2.90 -1.11 -9.12
N ASP A 64 3.22 -2.22 -8.45
CA ASP A 64 2.66 -2.62 -7.15
C ASP A 64 3.57 -3.65 -6.47
N ALA A 65 3.28 -3.95 -5.20
CA ALA A 65 3.95 -4.97 -4.40
C ALA A 65 2.94 -5.88 -3.69
N PHE A 66 3.28 -7.16 -3.51
CA PHE A 66 2.40 -8.17 -2.90
C PHE A 66 3.15 -9.05 -1.91
N GLU A 67 2.46 -9.44 -0.83
CA GLU A 67 2.91 -10.53 0.04
C GLU A 67 2.40 -11.85 -0.55
N PHE A 68 3.16 -12.94 -0.42
CA PHE A 68 2.64 -14.25 -0.81
C PHE A 68 1.73 -14.79 0.30
N ARG A 69 0.46 -15.02 -0.03
CA ARG A 69 -0.59 -15.37 0.95
C ARG A 69 -1.46 -16.48 0.42
N CYS A 70 -1.97 -17.34 1.29
CA CYS A 70 -3.03 -18.29 0.92
C CYS A 70 -4.09 -18.42 2.01
N LYS A 71 -5.36 -18.52 1.59
CA LYS A 71 -6.48 -18.74 2.50
C LYS A 71 -6.57 -20.23 2.86
N VAL A 72 -6.46 -20.54 4.15
CA VAL A 72 -6.55 -21.92 4.67
C VAL A 72 -7.99 -22.24 5.08
N GLU A 73 -8.63 -21.32 5.80
CA GLU A 73 -10.00 -21.47 6.29
C GLU A 73 -10.77 -20.15 6.24
N GLY A 74 -12.07 -20.20 5.97
CA GLY A 74 -12.99 -19.07 6.20
C GLY A 74 -13.13 -18.07 5.04
N GLY A 75 -12.51 -18.31 3.88
CA GLY A 75 -12.62 -17.47 2.69
C GLY A 75 -12.55 -18.26 1.37
N LYS A 76 -12.60 -17.56 0.23
CA LYS A 76 -12.60 -18.14 -1.13
C LYS A 76 -11.37 -17.78 -1.97
N GLY A 77 -10.37 -17.15 -1.36
CA GLY A 77 -9.18 -16.58 -1.98
C GLY A 77 -8.64 -15.45 -1.12
N ILE A 78 -7.64 -14.72 -1.60
CA ILE A 78 -7.03 -13.60 -0.86
C ILE A 78 -7.69 -12.26 -1.16
N PHE A 79 -7.97 -11.95 -2.44
CA PHE A 79 -8.55 -10.66 -2.83
C PHE A 79 -10.02 -10.82 -3.28
N PRO A 80 -11.01 -10.74 -2.37
CA PRO A 80 -12.42 -10.94 -2.69
C PRO A 80 -12.95 -9.84 -3.62
N GLY A 81 -13.60 -10.26 -4.71
CA GLY A 81 -14.12 -9.36 -5.75
C GLY A 81 -13.09 -8.96 -6.80
N VAL A 82 -11.84 -9.39 -6.66
CA VAL A 82 -10.73 -9.04 -7.55
C VAL A 82 -10.23 -10.28 -8.30
N THR A 83 -9.44 -11.14 -7.64
CA THR A 83 -8.97 -12.43 -8.16
C THR A 83 -9.80 -13.60 -7.66
N SER A 84 -10.62 -13.39 -6.62
CA SER A 84 -11.51 -14.40 -6.05
C SER A 84 -12.97 -13.91 -6.00
N PRO A 85 -13.98 -14.80 -5.97
CA PRO A 85 -15.37 -14.38 -5.86
C PRO A 85 -15.61 -13.51 -4.62
N VAL A 86 -16.50 -12.53 -4.73
CA VAL A 86 -16.90 -11.67 -3.59
C VAL A 86 -17.30 -12.55 -2.40
N ALA A 87 -16.59 -12.36 -1.30
CA ALA A 87 -16.76 -13.08 -0.05
C ALA A 87 -16.31 -12.17 1.10
N LYS A 88 -16.74 -12.49 2.32
CA LYS A 88 -16.32 -11.76 3.51
C LYS A 88 -14.86 -12.05 3.84
N ALA A 89 -14.07 -11.00 4.08
CA ALA A 89 -12.71 -11.09 4.61
C ALA A 89 -12.69 -10.96 6.14
N GLY A 90 -11.52 -11.18 6.74
CA GLY A 90 -11.24 -10.89 8.14
C GLY A 90 -11.64 -11.99 9.14
N THR A 91 -11.93 -13.19 8.65
CA THR A 91 -12.24 -14.37 9.47
C THR A 91 -11.51 -15.63 9.00
N GLY A 92 -11.33 -16.57 9.92
CA GLY A 92 -10.70 -17.86 9.62
C GLY A 92 -9.18 -17.77 9.68
N ARG A 93 -8.49 -18.48 8.80
CA ARG A 93 -7.02 -18.61 8.82
C ARG A 93 -6.42 -18.28 7.45
N THR A 94 -5.39 -17.44 7.46
CA THR A 94 -4.59 -17.07 6.30
C THR A 94 -3.13 -17.37 6.62
N HIS A 95 -2.42 -18.06 5.72
CA HIS A 95 -0.99 -18.26 5.82
C HIS A 95 -0.25 -17.24 4.95
N VAL A 96 0.90 -16.76 5.44
CA VAL A 96 1.71 -15.74 4.76
C VAL A 96 3.19 -16.08 4.81
N LEU A 97 3.90 -15.82 3.72
CA LEU A 97 5.37 -15.87 3.65
C LEU A 97 5.92 -14.48 3.99
N SER A 98 6.21 -14.28 5.28
CA SER A 98 6.60 -12.99 5.85
C SER A 98 8.10 -12.73 5.69
N GLY A 99 8.50 -11.48 5.50
CA GLY A 99 9.91 -11.09 5.34
C GLY A 99 10.43 -11.14 3.90
N CYS A 100 9.54 -11.24 2.92
CA CYS A 100 9.86 -11.15 1.49
C CYS A 100 8.71 -10.49 0.73
N SER A 101 8.91 -10.15 -0.54
CA SER A 101 7.83 -9.61 -1.39
C SER A 101 7.89 -10.08 -2.84
N LEU A 102 6.76 -9.90 -3.54
CA LEU A 102 6.69 -9.85 -4.99
C LEU A 102 6.57 -8.40 -5.44
N LEU A 103 7.49 -7.94 -6.29
CA LEU A 103 7.45 -6.64 -6.94
C LEU A 103 7.04 -6.81 -8.40
N VAL A 104 6.07 -6.03 -8.86
CA VAL A 104 5.65 -6.01 -10.27
C VAL A 104 6.25 -4.79 -10.95
N VAL A 105 6.99 -5.01 -12.02
CA VAL A 105 7.72 -4.01 -12.79
C VAL A 105 7.27 -4.11 -14.25
N GLY A 106 6.93 -2.97 -14.85
CA GLY A 106 6.70 -2.92 -16.29
C GLY A 106 8.02 -3.12 -17.03
N GLU A 107 8.05 -3.99 -18.02
CA GLU A 107 9.20 -4.10 -18.93
C GLU A 107 9.42 -2.78 -19.68
N HIS A 108 8.31 -2.13 -20.03
CA HIS A 108 8.27 -0.83 -20.69
C HIS A 108 7.24 0.08 -20.02
N TRP A 109 7.37 1.38 -20.31
CA TRP A 109 6.41 2.45 -20.04
C TRP A 109 6.05 2.67 -18.57
N GLY A 110 6.25 3.91 -18.12
CA GLY A 110 5.79 4.40 -16.83
C GLY A 110 4.46 5.15 -16.93
N GLY A 111 3.98 5.57 -15.78
CA GLY A 111 2.99 6.63 -15.65
C GLY A 111 3.26 7.41 -14.38
N PHE A 112 2.45 8.43 -14.15
CA PHE A 112 2.56 9.30 -12.98
C PHE A 112 2.60 8.55 -11.64
N GLN A 113 1.88 7.42 -11.57
CA GLN A 113 1.70 6.56 -10.39
C GLN A 113 2.74 5.44 -10.20
N ASP A 114 3.66 5.26 -11.15
CA ASP A 114 4.64 4.17 -11.10
C ASP A 114 5.98 4.67 -10.55
N GLY A 115 6.77 3.79 -9.93
CA GLY A 115 7.92 4.22 -9.15
C GLY A 115 9.26 3.64 -9.54
N LEU A 116 10.31 4.21 -8.96
CA LEU A 116 11.66 3.68 -8.97
C LEU A 116 11.99 3.11 -7.59
N LEU A 117 12.69 1.99 -7.55
CA LEU A 117 13.24 1.42 -6.31
C LEU A 117 14.68 0.96 -6.54
N ASP A 118 15.60 1.43 -5.70
CA ASP A 118 16.98 0.94 -5.66
C ASP A 118 17.15 -0.12 -4.57
N MET A 119 17.81 -1.21 -4.94
CA MET A 119 18.07 -2.34 -4.04
C MET A 119 19.40 -2.20 -3.30
N SER A 120 20.19 -1.17 -3.60
CA SER A 120 21.42 -0.78 -2.90
C SER A 120 21.57 0.75 -2.90
N GLY A 121 22.65 1.26 -2.31
CA GLY A 121 22.95 2.69 -2.29
C GLY A 121 22.22 3.47 -1.20
N LYS A 122 22.39 4.80 -1.24
CA LYS A 122 22.00 5.72 -0.15
C LYS A 122 20.51 5.64 0.24
N TYR A 123 19.63 5.45 -0.73
CA TYR A 123 18.19 5.53 -0.54
C TYR A 123 17.49 4.16 -0.43
N GLN A 124 18.23 3.05 -0.49
CA GLN A 124 17.69 1.69 -0.34
C GLN A 124 16.78 1.54 0.88
N ASN A 125 17.18 2.13 2.01
CA ASN A 125 16.48 2.00 3.28
C ASN A 125 15.22 2.89 3.41
N GLN A 126 14.93 3.73 2.41
CA GLN A 126 13.73 4.56 2.36
C GLN A 126 12.46 3.76 2.05
N CYS A 127 12.62 2.55 1.50
CA CYS A 127 11.51 1.66 1.22
C CYS A 127 11.74 0.28 1.84
N ILE A 128 10.73 -0.31 2.48
CA ILE A 128 10.85 -1.64 3.09
C ILE A 128 11.28 -2.73 2.11
N PHE A 129 10.89 -2.62 0.83
CA PHE A 129 11.21 -3.61 -0.20
C PHE A 129 12.71 -3.64 -0.52
N GLY A 130 13.43 -2.52 -0.34
CA GLY A 130 14.89 -2.48 -0.43
C GLY A 130 15.59 -3.27 0.68
N MET A 131 14.87 -3.63 1.75
CA MET A 131 15.41 -4.28 2.96
C MET A 131 14.98 -5.73 3.13
N MET A 132 14.35 -6.34 2.12
CA MET A 132 13.95 -7.75 2.11
C MET A 132 14.26 -8.43 0.76
N PRO A 133 14.40 -9.77 0.71
CA PRO A 133 14.48 -10.49 -0.56
C PRO A 133 13.17 -10.36 -1.35
N ASN A 134 13.30 -10.09 -2.65
CA ASN A 134 12.17 -9.88 -3.54
C ASN A 134 12.21 -10.86 -4.71
N LEU A 135 11.06 -11.44 -5.03
CA LEU A 135 10.78 -11.93 -6.38
C LEU A 135 10.31 -10.73 -7.21
N VAL A 136 10.86 -10.56 -8.39
CA VAL A 136 10.53 -9.43 -9.28
C VAL A 136 9.95 -9.98 -10.57
N LEU A 137 8.70 -9.63 -10.86
CA LEU A 137 8.05 -9.85 -12.15
C LEU A 137 8.35 -8.65 -13.04
N VAL A 138 9.03 -8.88 -14.16
CA VAL A 138 9.18 -7.91 -15.24
C VAL A 138 8.34 -8.41 -16.40
N ALA A 139 7.37 -7.62 -16.85
CA ALA A 139 6.47 -8.04 -17.92
C ALA A 139 5.98 -6.87 -18.78
N ASP A 140 5.69 -7.15 -20.04
CA ASP A 140 5.06 -6.24 -20.99
C ASP A 140 3.63 -6.69 -21.32
N THR A 141 2.85 -5.78 -21.88
CA THR A 141 1.46 -6.05 -22.30
C THR A 141 1.17 -5.54 -23.70
N ASP A 142 0.10 -6.03 -24.31
CA ASP A 142 -0.45 -5.47 -25.54
C ASP A 142 -1.38 -4.27 -25.30
N GLU A 143 -1.42 -3.74 -24.07
CA GLU A 143 -2.17 -2.52 -23.69
C GLU A 143 -1.48 -1.24 -24.19
N GLU A 144 -1.01 -1.24 -25.44
CA GLU A 144 -0.24 -0.14 -26.07
C GLU A 144 -0.99 1.20 -26.02
N PHE A 145 -2.33 1.16 -25.96
CA PHE A 145 -3.15 2.36 -25.81
C PHE A 145 -2.83 3.14 -24.52
N GLU A 146 -2.44 2.46 -23.42
CA GLU A 146 -2.09 3.12 -22.15
C GLU A 146 -0.79 3.92 -22.27
N ARG A 147 0.09 3.63 -23.23
CA ARG A 147 1.35 4.37 -23.45
C ARG A 147 1.10 5.85 -23.67
N TYR A 148 0.02 6.20 -24.35
CA TYR A 148 -0.32 7.59 -24.70
C TYR A 148 -1.07 8.34 -23.59
N GLU A 149 -1.36 7.66 -22.48
CA GLU A 149 -2.00 8.24 -21.30
C GLU A 149 -0.94 8.57 -20.23
N GLN A 150 -1.12 9.70 -19.54
CA GLN A 150 -0.25 10.10 -18.43
C GLN A 150 -0.37 9.14 -17.23
N GLN A 151 -1.57 8.61 -17.02
CA GLN A 151 -1.88 7.65 -15.96
C GLN A 151 -2.29 6.32 -16.60
N LYS A 152 -1.84 5.23 -15.98
CA LYS A 152 -2.03 3.88 -16.50
C LYS A 152 -2.73 3.02 -15.46
N LYS A 153 -3.66 2.18 -15.90
CA LYS A 153 -4.34 1.25 -15.00
C LYS A 153 -3.43 0.08 -14.66
N ASN A 154 -2.54 -0.30 -15.59
CA ASN A 154 -1.64 -1.44 -15.47
C ASN A 154 -2.42 -2.72 -15.07
N HIS A 155 -3.61 -2.93 -15.63
CA HIS A 155 -4.54 -3.93 -15.13
C HIS A 155 -3.95 -5.34 -15.22
N ALA A 156 -3.47 -5.73 -16.41
CA ALA A 156 -2.94 -7.06 -16.66
C ALA A 156 -1.74 -7.38 -15.73
N LEU A 157 -0.81 -6.42 -15.58
CA LEU A 157 0.37 -6.56 -14.72
C LEU A 157 -0.01 -6.72 -13.24
N ARG A 158 -0.94 -5.90 -12.75
CA ARG A 158 -1.36 -5.92 -11.34
C ARG A 158 -2.13 -7.19 -10.99
N TRP A 159 -3.00 -7.64 -11.89
CA TRP A 159 -3.74 -8.89 -11.72
C TRP A 159 -2.83 -10.11 -11.82
N ALA A 160 -1.84 -10.10 -12.73
CA ALA A 160 -0.80 -11.13 -12.78
C ALA A 160 -0.01 -11.20 -11.48
N GLY A 161 0.37 -10.04 -10.90
CA GLY A 161 1.02 -9.96 -9.60
C GLY A 161 0.20 -10.59 -8.48
N MET A 162 -1.09 -10.25 -8.37
CA MET A 162 -1.98 -10.82 -7.35
C MET A 162 -2.13 -12.34 -7.50
N ARG A 163 -2.41 -12.84 -8.72
CA ARG A 163 -2.54 -14.28 -8.98
C ARG A 163 -1.25 -15.03 -8.67
N LEU A 164 -0.11 -14.49 -9.09
CA LEU A 164 1.20 -15.08 -8.80
C LEU A 164 1.48 -15.13 -7.30
N ALA A 165 1.17 -14.06 -6.57
CA ALA A 165 1.34 -14.01 -5.13
C ALA A 165 0.50 -15.06 -4.39
N GLU A 166 -0.77 -15.21 -4.80
CA GLU A 166 -1.67 -16.25 -4.28
C GLU A 166 -1.16 -17.66 -4.60
N HIS A 167 -0.72 -17.89 -5.84
CA HIS A 167 -0.23 -19.19 -6.30
C HIS A 167 1.00 -19.65 -5.53
N ILE A 168 2.00 -18.78 -5.38
CA ILE A 168 3.21 -19.09 -4.59
C ILE A 168 2.85 -19.32 -3.12
N GLY A 169 1.92 -18.53 -2.57
CA GLY A 169 1.43 -18.69 -1.19
C GLY A 169 0.86 -20.08 -0.90
N LEU A 170 0.33 -20.80 -1.90
CA LEU A 170 -0.24 -22.14 -1.72
C LEU A 170 0.79 -23.16 -1.22
N CYS A 171 2.09 -22.96 -1.42
CA CYS A 171 3.11 -23.93 -1.01
C CYS A 171 3.18 -24.14 0.52
N VAL A 172 2.65 -23.20 1.31
CA VAL A 172 2.58 -23.30 2.78
C VAL A 172 1.18 -23.62 3.32
N LYS A 173 0.20 -23.91 2.45
CA LYS A 173 -1.22 -24.08 2.86
C LYS A 173 -1.42 -25.19 3.89
N GLU A 174 -0.77 -26.34 3.69
CA GLU A 174 -0.88 -27.51 4.57
C GLU A 174 0.30 -27.60 5.58
N SER A 175 1.15 -26.57 5.64
CA SER A 175 2.33 -26.53 6.51
C SER A 175 1.99 -25.92 7.87
N THR A 176 2.81 -26.21 8.89
CA THR A 176 2.70 -25.55 10.21
C THR A 176 3.49 -24.24 10.22
N PRO A 177 2.88 -23.09 10.56
CA PRO A 177 3.58 -21.80 10.58
C PRO A 177 4.61 -21.70 11.72
N ASP A 178 5.58 -20.79 11.56
CA ASP A 178 6.57 -20.46 12.59
C ASP A 178 5.93 -19.67 13.75
N GLU A 179 4.98 -18.80 13.43
CA GLU A 179 4.19 -17.99 14.38
C GLU A 179 2.72 -17.98 13.96
N GLU A 180 1.81 -18.17 14.92
CA GLU A 180 0.38 -17.88 14.74
C GLU A 180 0.03 -16.59 15.48
N GLU A 181 -0.36 -15.56 14.74
CA GLU A 181 -0.87 -14.31 15.30
C GLU A 181 -2.40 -14.27 15.20
N VAL A 182 -3.08 -13.90 16.28
CA VAL A 182 -4.54 -13.85 16.34
C VAL A 182 -5.01 -12.40 16.43
N PHE A 183 -5.83 -12.00 15.46
CA PHE A 183 -6.47 -10.70 15.39
C PHE A 183 -7.95 -10.85 15.73
N GLU A 184 -8.34 -10.37 16.91
CA GLU A 184 -9.72 -10.47 17.37
C GLU A 184 -10.19 -9.19 18.05
N LEU A 185 -11.31 -8.66 17.58
CA LEU A 185 -12.08 -7.65 18.29
C LEU A 185 -13.51 -8.16 18.55
N PRO A 186 -14.00 -8.05 19.80
CA PRO A 186 -15.42 -8.22 20.10
C PRO A 186 -16.25 -7.09 19.45
N PRO A 187 -17.54 -7.34 19.16
CA PRO A 187 -18.47 -6.28 18.76
C PRO A 187 -18.43 -5.10 19.73
N VAL A 188 -18.48 -3.87 19.22
CA VAL A 188 -18.29 -2.63 20.01
C VAL A 188 -19.18 -2.62 21.27
N ASN A 189 -20.45 -2.99 21.15
CA ASN A 189 -21.42 -3.02 22.25
C ASN A 189 -21.35 -4.26 23.16
N ARG A 190 -20.41 -5.19 22.93
CA ARG A 190 -20.23 -6.43 23.71
C ARG A 190 -18.86 -6.51 24.38
N ARG A 191 -18.09 -5.42 24.40
CA ARG A 191 -16.77 -5.38 25.03
C ARG A 191 -16.87 -5.38 26.56
N PRO A 192 -15.88 -5.93 27.29
CA PRO A 192 -15.85 -5.88 28.75
C PRO A 192 -15.84 -4.45 29.30
N ALA A 193 -16.33 -4.26 30.53
CA ALA A 193 -16.48 -2.93 31.14
C ALA A 193 -15.13 -2.23 31.35
N GLU A 194 -14.06 -2.98 31.59
CA GLU A 194 -12.69 -2.47 31.70
C GLU A 194 -12.18 -1.89 30.38
N VAL A 195 -12.53 -2.51 29.25
CA VAL A 195 -12.17 -2.01 27.91
C VAL A 195 -12.98 -0.77 27.57
N GLN A 196 -14.29 -0.76 27.88
CA GLN A 196 -15.17 0.40 27.65
C GLN A 196 -14.78 1.66 28.43
N LYS A 197 -13.95 1.54 29.48
CA LYS A 197 -13.41 2.68 30.25
C LYS A 197 -12.17 3.31 29.62
N LEU A 198 -11.52 2.63 28.68
CA LEU A 198 -10.37 3.17 27.96
C LEU A 198 -10.83 4.20 26.92
N PRO A 199 -9.99 5.18 26.55
CA PRO A 199 -10.28 6.11 25.47
C PRO A 199 -10.63 5.34 24.18
N SER A 200 -11.79 5.63 23.62
CA SER A 200 -12.31 4.97 22.43
C SER A 200 -11.76 5.64 21.18
N VAL A 201 -11.11 4.87 20.33
CA VAL A 201 -10.38 5.41 19.17
C VAL A 201 -10.87 4.76 17.88
N VAL A 202 -11.19 5.55 16.87
CA VAL A 202 -11.37 5.09 15.48
C VAL A 202 -10.12 5.36 14.66
N TYR A 203 -9.91 4.57 13.62
CA TYR A 203 -8.95 4.90 12.57
C TYR A 203 -9.71 5.29 11.32
N VAL A 204 -9.60 6.54 10.89
CA VAL A 204 -10.15 7.04 9.63
C VAL A 204 -9.08 6.87 8.57
N LEU A 205 -9.41 6.15 7.52
CA LEU A 205 -8.47 5.76 6.49
C LEU A 205 -9.03 6.23 5.14
N GLN A 206 -8.27 7.07 4.45
CA GLN A 206 -8.65 7.73 3.20
C GLN A 206 -7.74 7.25 2.06
N PRO A 207 -8.08 6.12 1.40
CA PRO A 207 -7.33 5.59 0.28
C PRO A 207 -7.42 6.45 -0.97
N GLN A 208 -6.57 6.12 -1.93
CA GLN A 208 -6.52 6.71 -3.26
C GLN A 208 -7.79 6.49 -4.09
N THR A 209 -8.77 7.38 -3.96
CA THR A 209 -10.10 7.26 -4.62
C THR A 209 -10.51 8.47 -5.45
N GLN A 210 -9.56 9.26 -5.94
CA GLN A 210 -9.83 10.58 -6.49
C GLN A 210 -10.19 10.59 -7.97
N MET A 211 -9.99 9.48 -8.67
CA MET A 211 -10.26 9.41 -10.10
C MET A 211 -11.73 9.20 -10.38
N GLU A 212 -12.33 10.12 -11.15
CA GLU A 212 -13.69 9.95 -11.65
C GLU A 212 -13.78 8.81 -12.68
N GLN A 213 -12.70 8.59 -13.44
CA GLN A 213 -12.62 7.46 -14.36
C GLN A 213 -12.28 6.18 -13.60
N LEU A 214 -13.02 5.11 -13.91
CA LEU A 214 -12.83 3.81 -13.25
C LEU A 214 -11.52 3.14 -13.67
N GLY A 215 -11.01 2.32 -12.75
CA GLY A 215 -9.86 1.44 -12.97
C GLY A 215 -8.54 1.96 -12.41
N TYR A 216 -8.51 3.19 -11.89
CA TYR A 216 -7.32 3.77 -11.26
C TYR A 216 -7.39 3.80 -9.73
N ASN A 217 -8.58 3.72 -9.15
CA ASN A 217 -8.74 3.88 -7.70
C ASN A 217 -8.42 2.59 -6.95
N THR A 218 -8.11 2.75 -5.66
CA THR A 218 -8.10 1.66 -4.68
C THR A 218 -9.43 0.91 -4.73
N LEU A 219 -9.36 -0.42 -4.75
CA LEU A 219 -10.53 -1.28 -4.78
C LEU A 219 -10.82 -1.83 -3.38
N ILE A 220 -12.08 -1.74 -2.96
CA ILE A 220 -12.56 -2.30 -1.69
C ILE A 220 -13.56 -3.40 -2.03
N TYR A 221 -13.23 -4.66 -1.72
CA TYR A 221 -13.97 -5.85 -2.18
C TYR A 221 -14.18 -5.89 -3.70
N GLY A 222 -13.18 -5.42 -4.47
CA GLY A 222 -13.27 -5.27 -5.93
C GLY A 222 -14.15 -4.12 -6.42
N TRP A 223 -14.74 -3.34 -5.50
CA TRP A 223 -15.53 -2.16 -5.83
C TRP A 223 -14.65 -0.92 -5.90
N ASP A 224 -14.85 -0.10 -6.92
CA ASP A 224 -14.09 1.15 -7.08
C ASP A 224 -14.36 2.11 -5.92
N GLY A 225 -13.30 2.47 -5.19
CA GLY A 225 -13.40 3.30 -4.00
C GLY A 225 -13.92 4.72 -4.26
N ASN A 226 -13.85 5.25 -5.48
CA ASN A 226 -14.48 6.56 -5.77
C ASN A 226 -16.01 6.52 -5.64
N ARG A 227 -16.61 5.32 -5.67
CA ARG A 227 -18.07 5.13 -5.65
C ARG A 227 -18.64 4.76 -4.28
N MET A 228 -17.81 4.57 -3.27
CA MET A 228 -18.32 4.30 -1.92
C MET A 228 -18.66 5.60 -1.20
N LEU A 229 -19.56 5.52 -0.23
CA LEU A 229 -19.64 6.49 0.86
C LEU A 229 -18.77 5.98 2.01
N PRO A 230 -18.39 6.85 2.98
CA PRO A 230 -17.67 6.41 4.16
C PRO A 230 -18.36 5.20 4.81
N THR A 231 -17.58 4.20 5.18
CA THR A 231 -18.06 2.90 5.62
C THR A 231 -17.25 2.42 6.81
N PHE A 232 -17.97 1.98 7.87
CA PHE A 232 -17.33 1.36 9.01
C PHE A 232 -16.96 -0.10 8.70
N MET A 233 -15.68 -0.44 8.86
CA MET A 233 -15.10 -1.74 8.55
C MET A 233 -14.40 -2.33 9.78
N HIS A 234 -14.41 -3.66 9.87
CA HIS A 234 -13.57 -4.35 10.83
C HIS A 234 -12.12 -4.34 10.33
N PRO A 235 -11.11 -4.01 11.17
CA PRO A 235 -9.71 -3.93 10.75
C PRO A 235 -9.19 -5.22 10.08
N ASN A 236 -9.60 -6.39 10.59
CA ASN A 236 -9.28 -7.68 9.97
C ASN A 236 -9.66 -7.78 8.49
N GLU A 237 -10.70 -7.08 8.03
CA GLU A 237 -11.09 -7.16 6.61
C GLU A 237 -9.97 -6.59 5.71
N ILE A 238 -9.36 -5.48 6.14
CA ILE A 238 -8.29 -4.79 5.41
C ILE A 238 -7.04 -5.68 5.35
N ILE A 239 -6.54 -6.10 6.51
CA ILE A 239 -5.33 -6.94 6.59
C ILE A 239 -5.54 -8.37 6.04
N ASP A 240 -6.77 -8.76 5.69
CA ASP A 240 -7.12 -10.05 5.06
C ASP A 240 -7.52 -9.88 3.58
N GLY A 241 -7.04 -8.81 2.93
CA GLY A 241 -7.06 -8.66 1.47
C GLY A 241 -8.31 -8.01 0.88
N ALA A 242 -9.20 -7.43 1.70
CA ALA A 242 -10.37 -6.71 1.18
C ALA A 242 -10.01 -5.44 0.40
N VAL A 243 -8.79 -4.91 0.57
CA VAL A 243 -8.32 -3.69 -0.10
C VAL A 243 -7.13 -4.01 -0.99
N VAL A 244 -7.20 -3.57 -2.24
CA VAL A 244 -6.11 -3.62 -3.23
C VAL A 244 -5.79 -2.19 -3.64
N SER A 245 -4.50 -1.87 -3.80
CA SER A 245 -4.00 -0.53 -4.06
C SER A 245 -4.65 0.15 -5.29
N GLY A 246 -4.42 1.45 -5.48
CA GLY A 246 -4.77 2.15 -6.71
C GLY A 246 -3.56 2.38 -7.63
N SER A 247 -3.82 2.96 -8.79
CA SER A 247 -2.84 3.36 -9.80
C SER A 247 -3.08 4.79 -10.30
N PHE A 248 -3.16 5.77 -9.40
CA PHE A 248 -3.37 7.19 -9.75
C PHE A 248 -2.36 8.14 -9.10
N MET A 249 -2.22 8.09 -7.77
CA MET A 249 -1.43 9.07 -7.03
C MET A 249 0.07 8.81 -7.18
N PRO A 250 0.90 9.82 -6.88
CA PRO A 250 2.33 9.65 -6.82
C PRO A 250 2.73 8.47 -5.94
N VAL A 251 3.77 7.80 -6.36
CA VAL A 251 4.04 6.44 -5.89
C VAL A 251 4.72 6.40 -4.52
N SER A 252 5.25 7.53 -4.06
CA SER A 252 5.88 7.65 -2.74
C SER A 252 4.91 7.52 -1.57
N SER A 253 3.69 8.06 -1.71
CA SER A 253 2.60 7.95 -0.73
C SER A 253 1.68 6.76 -0.96
N LYS A 254 1.86 6.01 -2.06
CA LYS A 254 1.08 4.81 -2.35
C LYS A 254 1.13 3.85 -1.16
N ILE A 255 -0.04 3.37 -0.75
CA ILE A 255 -0.17 2.19 0.09
C ILE A 255 -0.28 0.99 -0.86
N SER A 256 0.86 0.32 -1.09
CA SER A 256 0.89 -0.87 -1.94
C SER A 256 -0.03 -1.97 -1.42
N THR A 257 -0.39 -2.93 -2.27
CA THR A 257 -1.25 -4.05 -1.86
C THR A 257 -0.60 -4.88 -0.73
N TYR A 258 0.74 -4.96 -0.73
CA TYR A 258 1.54 -5.48 0.38
C TYR A 258 1.25 -4.74 1.69
N GLU A 259 1.32 -3.40 1.67
CA GLU A 259 1.13 -2.57 2.86
C GLU A 259 -0.30 -2.63 3.39
N TRP A 260 -1.31 -2.68 2.53
CA TRP A 260 -2.70 -2.92 2.94
C TRP A 260 -2.85 -4.22 3.72
N CYS A 261 -2.16 -5.27 3.27
CA CYS A 261 -2.16 -6.58 3.92
C CYS A 261 -1.36 -6.60 5.23
N ASN A 262 -0.38 -5.70 5.39
CA ASN A 262 0.59 -5.66 6.50
C ASN A 262 0.53 -4.35 7.31
N HIS A 263 -0.64 -3.70 7.33
CA HIS A 263 -0.83 -2.29 7.72
C HIS A 263 -0.37 -2.00 9.18
N PRO A 264 0.79 -1.38 9.41
CA PRO A 264 1.39 -1.29 10.76
C PRO A 264 0.52 -0.55 11.77
N THR A 265 -0.15 0.52 11.34
CA THR A 265 -1.06 1.29 12.20
C THR A 265 -2.21 0.42 12.70
N ILE A 266 -2.81 -0.41 11.84
CA ILE A 266 -3.87 -1.35 12.25
C ILE A 266 -3.33 -2.38 13.23
N HIS A 267 -2.17 -3.00 12.94
CA HIS A 267 -1.54 -3.96 13.84
C HIS A 267 -1.27 -3.34 15.21
N ARG A 268 -0.76 -2.10 15.26
CA ARG A 268 -0.49 -1.41 16.52
C ARG A 268 -1.78 -1.11 17.29
N LEU A 269 -2.80 -0.58 16.63
CA LEU A 269 -4.09 -0.28 17.25
C LEU A 269 -4.77 -1.54 17.82
N MET A 270 -4.70 -2.66 17.09
CA MET A 270 -5.16 -3.97 17.55
C MET A 270 -4.38 -4.44 18.78
N LYS A 271 -3.05 -4.26 18.80
CA LYS A 271 -2.19 -4.64 19.93
C LYS A 271 -2.44 -3.80 21.18
N GLU A 272 -2.80 -2.53 21.02
CA GLU A 272 -3.08 -1.57 22.09
C GLU A 272 -4.54 -1.65 22.60
N HIS A 273 -5.43 -2.26 21.82
CA HIS A 273 -6.81 -2.51 22.22
C HIS A 273 -6.89 -3.26 23.57
N GLY A 274 -7.69 -2.74 24.50
CA GLY A 274 -7.87 -3.32 25.84
C GLY A 274 -6.70 -3.09 26.80
N LYS A 275 -5.63 -2.39 26.37
CA LYS A 275 -4.49 -2.02 27.22
C LYS A 275 -4.47 -0.51 27.49
N THR A 276 -4.44 0.27 26.42
CA THR A 276 -4.31 1.73 26.47
C THR A 276 -5.49 2.42 25.81
N ILE A 277 -6.11 1.77 24.83
CA ILE A 277 -7.26 2.29 24.09
C ILE A 277 -8.35 1.24 23.89
N ASN A 278 -9.57 1.70 23.63
CA ASN A 278 -10.67 0.92 23.11
C ASN A 278 -10.77 1.13 21.59
N PHE A 279 -9.91 0.45 20.81
CA PHE A 279 -9.94 0.56 19.34
C PHE A 279 -11.28 0.10 18.76
N LEU A 280 -12.09 1.02 18.24
CA LEU A 280 -13.45 0.79 17.79
C LEU A 280 -13.51 0.07 16.44
N GLY A 281 -12.63 0.42 15.52
CA GLY A 281 -12.54 -0.14 14.18
C GLY A 281 -12.06 0.92 13.18
N VAL A 282 -12.25 0.64 11.89
CA VAL A 282 -11.82 1.54 10.81
C VAL A 282 -13.04 2.21 10.18
N ILE A 283 -12.98 3.52 9.97
CA ILE A 283 -13.90 4.23 9.09
C ILE A 283 -13.14 4.44 7.79
N MET A 284 -13.44 3.60 6.80
CA MET A 284 -12.91 3.77 5.45
C MET A 284 -13.67 4.94 4.81
N SER A 285 -12.95 5.93 4.30
CA SER A 285 -13.53 7.13 3.70
C SER A 285 -12.99 7.31 2.27
N ASN A 286 -13.37 8.40 1.63
CA ASN A 286 -12.96 8.75 0.29
C ASN A 286 -11.98 9.92 0.32
N LEU A 287 -11.19 10.00 -0.73
CA LEU A 287 -10.60 11.24 -1.23
C LEU A 287 -11.35 11.61 -2.52
N ASN A 288 -12.00 12.77 -2.56
CA ASN A 288 -12.86 13.15 -3.69
C ASN A 288 -12.29 14.34 -4.48
N PRO A 289 -12.57 14.46 -5.79
CA PRO A 289 -12.18 15.63 -6.56
C PRO A 289 -13.13 16.83 -6.34
N LYS A 290 -14.43 16.62 -6.07
CA LYS A 290 -15.41 17.71 -5.96
C LYS A 290 -15.65 18.12 -4.51
N MET A 291 -15.66 19.43 -4.25
CA MET A 291 -15.86 19.98 -2.89
C MET A 291 -17.10 19.45 -2.16
N GLU A 292 -18.26 19.37 -2.82
CA GLU A 292 -19.49 18.85 -2.18
C GLU A 292 -19.34 17.38 -1.74
N GLU A 293 -18.58 16.58 -2.48
CA GLU A 293 -18.30 15.18 -2.14
C GLU A 293 -17.34 15.09 -0.95
N LYS A 294 -16.35 15.98 -0.86
CA LYS A 294 -15.44 16.11 0.30
C LYS A 294 -16.23 16.45 1.58
N GLU A 295 -17.04 17.51 1.51
CA GLU A 295 -17.88 17.97 2.64
C GLU A 295 -18.85 16.87 3.11
N ARG A 296 -19.47 16.16 2.17
CA ARG A 296 -20.36 15.03 2.47
C ARG A 296 -19.63 13.93 3.21
N SER A 297 -18.45 13.54 2.72
CA SER A 297 -17.67 12.45 3.29
C SER A 297 -17.18 12.80 4.71
N ALA A 298 -16.62 13.98 4.91
CA ALA A 298 -16.15 14.45 6.21
C ALA A 298 -17.26 14.46 7.28
N LYS A 299 -18.46 14.97 6.93
CA LYS A 299 -19.63 14.97 7.82
C LYS A 299 -20.10 13.56 8.18
N MET A 300 -20.09 12.64 7.20
CA MET A 300 -20.45 11.25 7.44
C MET A 300 -19.44 10.54 8.35
N VAL A 301 -18.13 10.80 8.16
CA VAL A 301 -17.08 10.28 9.03
C VAL A 301 -17.28 10.74 10.47
N ALA A 302 -17.47 12.04 10.70
CA ALA A 302 -17.70 12.60 12.03
C ALA A 302 -18.96 12.01 12.67
N GLN A 303 -20.06 11.90 11.93
CA GLN A 303 -21.29 11.27 12.40
C GLN A 303 -21.07 9.80 12.80
N MET A 304 -20.33 9.02 12.00
CA MET A 304 -20.01 7.63 12.34
C MET A 304 -19.16 7.54 13.60
N ALA A 305 -18.11 8.36 13.72
CA ALA A 305 -17.23 8.38 14.88
C ALA A 305 -18.01 8.70 16.18
N VAL A 306 -18.87 9.72 16.16
CA VAL A 306 -19.74 10.06 17.30
C VAL A 306 -20.69 8.93 17.65
N ASN A 307 -21.36 8.33 16.65
CA ASN A 307 -22.31 7.24 16.88
C ASN A 307 -21.65 5.98 17.46
N LEU A 308 -20.37 5.76 17.14
CA LEU A 308 -19.57 4.67 17.71
C LEU A 308 -19.06 5.00 19.12
N GLY A 309 -19.15 6.27 19.55
CA GLY A 309 -18.65 6.75 20.84
C GLY A 309 -17.14 6.96 20.85
N ALA A 310 -16.56 7.44 19.75
CA ALA A 310 -15.14 7.76 19.69
C ALA A 310 -14.81 8.99 20.56
N ASP A 311 -13.78 8.87 21.41
CA ASP A 311 -13.13 9.97 22.10
C ASP A 311 -12.01 10.58 21.23
N GLY A 312 -11.41 9.77 20.36
CA GLY A 312 -10.41 10.22 19.41
C GLY A 312 -10.41 9.47 18.07
N ALA A 313 -9.73 10.04 17.09
CA ALA A 313 -9.59 9.52 15.74
C ALA A 313 -8.14 9.70 15.27
N ILE A 314 -7.56 8.65 14.72
CA ILE A 314 -6.37 8.78 13.87
C ILE A 314 -6.88 8.97 12.45
N VAL A 315 -6.43 9.99 11.73
CA VAL A 315 -6.82 10.24 10.33
C VAL A 315 -5.59 10.05 9.46
N CYS A 316 -5.69 9.22 8.42
CA CYS A 316 -4.60 8.96 7.48
C CYS A 316 -5.09 9.09 6.05
N GLU A 317 -4.38 9.87 5.23
CA GLU A 317 -4.64 10.05 3.81
C GLU A 317 -3.57 9.42 2.93
N GLU A 318 -3.99 8.88 1.79
CA GLU A 318 -3.11 8.41 0.73
C GLU A 318 -3.00 9.45 -0.39
N GLY A 319 -1.82 10.06 -0.51
CA GLY A 319 -1.53 11.11 -1.49
C GLY A 319 -1.36 12.48 -0.86
N TYR A 320 -1.11 13.49 -1.69
CA TYR A 320 -1.01 14.89 -1.29
C TYR A 320 -1.63 15.81 -2.37
N GLY A 321 -1.86 17.08 -2.05
CA GLY A 321 -2.40 18.08 -2.97
C GLY A 321 -3.92 18.24 -2.86
N ASN A 322 -4.67 17.68 -3.81
CA ASN A 322 -6.14 17.63 -3.70
C ASN A 322 -6.66 16.83 -2.48
N PRO A 323 -6.06 15.68 -2.09
CA PRO A 323 -6.41 14.93 -0.87
C PRO A 323 -6.44 15.79 0.39
N ASP A 324 -5.48 16.71 0.54
CA ASP A 324 -5.26 17.49 1.75
C ASP A 324 -6.54 18.22 2.19
N VAL A 325 -7.37 18.62 1.23
CA VAL A 325 -8.67 19.27 1.49
C VAL A 325 -9.66 18.29 2.13
N ASP A 326 -9.75 17.04 1.64
CA ASP A 326 -10.60 16.00 2.27
C ASP A 326 -10.09 15.67 3.67
N TYR A 327 -8.78 15.54 3.83
CA TYR A 327 -8.13 15.17 5.08
C TYR A 327 -8.30 16.24 6.17
N ILE A 328 -7.97 17.50 5.85
CA ILE A 328 -8.15 18.62 6.78
C ILE A 328 -9.62 18.82 7.11
N GLN A 329 -10.54 18.76 6.12
CA GLN A 329 -11.97 18.88 6.39
C GLN A 329 -12.45 17.76 7.32
N THR A 330 -11.95 16.53 7.15
CA THR A 330 -12.30 15.40 8.03
C THR A 330 -11.82 15.62 9.46
N ILE A 331 -10.58 16.13 9.64
CA ILE A 331 -10.05 16.53 10.95
C ILE A 331 -10.94 17.60 11.59
N VAL A 332 -11.28 18.65 10.84
CA VAL A 332 -12.12 19.75 11.32
C VAL A 332 -13.49 19.26 11.79
N GLU A 333 -14.19 18.47 10.98
CA GLU A 333 -15.52 17.96 11.33
C GLU A 333 -15.48 17.02 12.55
N LEU A 334 -14.41 16.24 12.72
CA LEU A 334 -14.19 15.39 13.90
C LEU A 334 -13.97 16.22 15.17
N GLU A 335 -13.09 17.23 15.11
CA GLU A 335 -12.80 18.12 16.24
C GLU A 335 -14.03 18.95 16.64
N GLU A 336 -14.81 19.45 15.66
CA GLU A 336 -16.08 20.14 15.92
C GLU A 336 -17.13 19.23 16.55
N ALA A 337 -17.10 17.94 16.23
CA ALA A 337 -17.93 16.92 16.84
C ALA A 337 -17.44 16.46 18.23
N GLY A 338 -16.32 17.01 18.72
CA GLY A 338 -15.73 16.69 20.02
C GLY A 338 -14.86 15.43 20.04
N VAL A 339 -14.48 14.90 18.87
CA VAL A 339 -13.57 13.76 18.72
C VAL A 339 -12.15 14.28 18.50
N LYS A 340 -11.21 13.93 19.38
CA LYS A 340 -9.83 14.41 19.28
C LYS A 340 -9.03 13.73 18.19
N THR A 341 -8.28 14.49 17.40
CA THR A 341 -7.65 14.00 16.18
C THR A 341 -6.13 13.95 16.29
N VAL A 342 -5.55 12.95 15.63
CA VAL A 342 -4.13 12.92 15.24
C VAL A 342 -4.07 12.53 13.78
N GLY A 343 -3.43 13.36 12.98
CA GLY A 343 -3.22 13.12 11.57
C GLY A 343 -1.96 12.30 11.27
N ILE A 344 -1.97 11.55 10.17
CA ILE A 344 -0.81 10.89 9.57
C ILE A 344 -0.82 11.22 8.07
N SER A 345 0.17 11.95 7.60
CA SER A 345 0.31 12.29 6.18
C SER A 345 1.78 12.49 5.81
N ASP A 346 2.08 12.46 4.52
CA ASP A 346 3.27 13.08 3.95
C ASP A 346 3.01 14.56 3.64
N GLU A 347 4.05 15.33 3.30
CA GLU A 347 3.91 16.76 2.99
C GLU A 347 4.62 17.10 1.68
N CYS A 348 4.16 18.19 1.05
CA CYS A 348 4.74 18.76 -0.16
C CYS A 348 5.41 20.11 0.14
N THR A 349 6.47 20.08 0.97
CA THR A 349 7.16 21.28 1.46
C THR A 349 8.21 21.83 0.48
N GLY A 350 8.28 21.32 -0.74
CA GLY A 350 9.28 21.73 -1.73
C GLY A 350 10.68 21.17 -1.43
N ARG A 351 11.61 21.30 -2.37
CA ARG A 351 12.97 20.71 -2.28
C ARG A 351 13.79 21.24 -1.11
N ASP A 352 13.49 22.45 -0.65
CA ASP A 352 14.15 23.14 0.45
C ASP A 352 13.36 23.06 1.77
N GLY A 353 12.20 22.40 1.77
CA GLY A 353 11.33 22.27 2.94
C GLY A 353 10.63 23.57 3.37
N ALA A 354 10.66 24.63 2.55
CA ALA A 354 10.15 25.95 2.93
C ALA A 354 8.73 26.27 2.42
N SER A 355 8.13 25.39 1.61
CA SER A 355 6.77 25.57 1.09
C SER A 355 5.71 25.20 2.14
N GLN A 356 4.47 25.65 1.90
CA GLN A 356 3.34 25.23 2.72
C GLN A 356 3.20 23.70 2.66
N PRO A 357 3.11 22.99 3.80
CA PRO A 357 3.21 21.52 3.84
C PRO A 357 2.02 20.81 3.19
N LEU A 358 0.83 21.33 3.40
CA LEU A 358 -0.45 20.81 2.89
C LEU A 358 -1.17 21.93 2.14
N VAL A 359 -1.96 21.60 1.12
CA VAL A 359 -2.74 22.59 0.34
C VAL A 359 -3.82 23.27 1.17
N ALA A 360 -4.40 22.56 2.13
CA ALA A 360 -5.33 23.09 3.12
C ALA A 360 -4.68 23.07 4.51
N LEU A 361 -5.00 24.08 5.32
CA LEU A 361 -4.58 24.18 6.72
C LEU A 361 -5.75 24.69 7.56
N ASP A 362 -5.85 24.21 8.79
CA ASP A 362 -6.82 24.68 9.78
C ASP A 362 -6.19 24.62 11.18
N GLU A 363 -6.54 25.56 12.05
CA GLU A 363 -6.01 25.61 13.43
C GLU A 363 -6.40 24.38 14.27
N LYS A 364 -7.42 23.62 13.84
CA LYS A 364 -7.81 22.35 14.47
C LYS A 364 -6.88 21.18 14.13
N ALA A 365 -6.11 21.27 13.05
CA ALA A 365 -5.11 20.27 12.67
C ALA A 365 -3.78 20.54 13.40
N ASP A 366 -3.82 20.48 14.74
CA ASP A 366 -2.69 20.85 15.61
C ASP A 366 -1.81 19.66 16.06
N ALA A 367 -2.16 18.44 15.65
CA ALA A 367 -1.42 17.21 15.94
C ALA A 367 -1.27 16.34 14.68
N LEU A 368 -0.11 16.42 14.03
CA LEU A 368 0.20 15.69 12.80
C LEU A 368 1.49 14.87 12.95
N VAL A 369 1.46 13.62 12.50
CA VAL A 369 2.62 12.75 12.32
C VAL A 369 3.04 12.83 10.87
N HIS A 370 4.19 13.48 10.64
CA HIS A 370 4.80 13.58 9.31
C HIS A 370 5.50 12.27 8.93
N THR A 371 5.36 11.87 7.67
CA THR A 371 5.93 10.62 7.17
C THR A 371 6.91 10.79 6.01
N GLY A 372 7.06 12.00 5.47
CA GLY A 372 8.05 12.29 4.43
C GLY A 372 7.73 13.54 3.60
N ASN A 373 8.75 14.22 3.07
CA ASN A 373 8.57 15.27 2.08
C ASN A 373 8.57 14.65 0.67
N VAL A 374 7.48 14.77 -0.08
CA VAL A 374 7.40 14.24 -1.47
C VAL A 374 8.35 14.97 -2.41
N SER A 375 8.63 16.25 -2.14
CA SER A 375 9.49 17.08 -3.00
C SER A 375 10.98 16.96 -2.68
N GLU A 376 11.37 16.11 -1.73
CA GLU A 376 12.78 15.95 -1.36
C GLU A 376 13.60 15.48 -2.57
N LEU A 377 14.71 16.16 -2.87
CA LEU A 377 15.54 15.84 -4.03
C LEU A 377 16.48 14.68 -3.72
N TYR A 378 16.35 13.60 -4.48
CA TYR A 378 17.18 12.41 -4.41
C TYR A 378 18.22 12.42 -5.53
N HIS A 379 19.46 12.13 -5.15
CA HIS A 379 20.57 11.91 -6.09
C HIS A 379 20.99 10.45 -6.01
N LEU A 380 20.51 9.65 -6.95
CA LEU A 380 20.73 8.22 -6.99
C LEU A 380 21.95 7.91 -7.87
N ASP A 381 22.89 7.15 -7.31
CA ASP A 381 24.05 6.64 -8.03
C ASP A 381 23.62 5.72 -9.20
N PRO A 382 24.46 5.55 -10.24
CA PRO A 382 24.15 4.63 -11.33
C PRO A 382 24.13 3.18 -10.84
N MET A 383 23.17 2.39 -11.33
CA MET A 383 23.09 0.96 -11.08
C MET A 383 23.49 0.18 -12.34
N PRO A 384 24.35 -0.85 -12.26
CA PRO A 384 24.79 -1.65 -13.40
C PRO A 384 23.66 -2.49 -14.01
N VAL A 385 22.59 -2.75 -13.26
CA VAL A 385 21.42 -3.50 -13.71
C VAL A 385 20.16 -2.68 -13.49
N VAL A 386 19.36 -2.54 -14.54
CA VAL A 386 17.99 -2.04 -14.47
C VAL A 386 17.05 -3.17 -14.86
N LEU A 387 16.07 -3.47 -14.01
CA LEU A 387 14.93 -4.31 -14.36
C LEU A 387 13.75 -3.41 -14.73
N GLY A 388 13.27 -3.56 -15.97
CA GLY A 388 12.33 -2.64 -16.62
C GLY A 388 13.06 -1.64 -17.53
N GLU A 389 12.60 -0.39 -17.56
CA GLU A 389 13.09 0.67 -18.44
C GLU A 389 13.31 1.97 -17.66
N LEU A 390 14.57 2.39 -17.49
CA LEU A 390 14.90 3.59 -16.72
C LEU A 390 14.38 4.87 -17.38
N GLU A 391 14.38 4.90 -18.71
CA GLU A 391 13.95 6.02 -19.54
C GLU A 391 12.48 6.40 -19.28
N ALA A 392 11.66 5.46 -18.80
CA ALA A 392 10.29 5.73 -18.39
C ALA A 392 10.19 6.84 -17.32
N LEU A 393 11.20 6.95 -16.45
CA LEU A 393 11.28 8.00 -15.42
C LEU A 393 11.30 9.41 -16.03
N ALA A 394 12.07 9.61 -17.11
CA ALA A 394 12.19 10.90 -17.76
C ALA A 394 11.10 11.15 -18.82
N ARG A 395 10.63 10.08 -19.47
CA ARG A 395 9.77 10.16 -20.67
C ARG A 395 8.27 10.15 -20.36
N ASP A 396 7.84 9.40 -19.34
CA ASP A 396 6.42 9.01 -19.22
C ASP A 396 5.67 9.76 -18.10
N GLY A 397 6.14 10.97 -17.76
CA GLY A 397 5.46 11.83 -16.79
C GLY A 397 5.40 11.25 -15.38
N ASN A 398 6.45 10.54 -14.98
CA ASN A 398 6.63 10.05 -13.60
C ASN A 398 6.55 11.23 -12.61
N SER A 399 5.88 11.03 -11.48
CA SER A 399 5.64 12.09 -10.49
C SER A 399 6.91 12.70 -9.87
N GLY A 400 8.04 11.99 -9.88
CA GLY A 400 9.34 12.50 -9.40
C GLY A 400 10.39 12.76 -10.49
N GLY A 401 10.12 12.38 -11.74
CA GLY A 401 11.07 12.48 -12.85
C GLY A 401 10.78 13.64 -13.80
N TRP A 402 11.76 13.99 -14.64
CA TRP A 402 11.61 15.01 -15.70
C TRP A 402 12.58 14.75 -16.85
N GLU A 403 12.39 15.44 -17.98
CA GLU A 403 13.34 15.37 -19.09
C GLU A 403 14.74 15.85 -18.65
N GLY A 404 15.75 14.97 -18.77
CA GLY A 404 17.12 15.25 -18.32
C GLY A 404 17.41 14.87 -16.87
N CYS A 405 16.47 14.20 -16.18
CA CYS A 405 16.68 13.67 -14.83
C CYS A 405 17.62 12.45 -14.78
N ILE A 406 17.90 11.83 -15.92
CA ILE A 406 18.80 10.69 -16.07
C ILE A 406 20.07 11.19 -16.77
N ALA A 407 21.23 11.01 -16.13
CA ALA A 407 22.52 11.34 -16.71
C ALA A 407 23.01 10.24 -17.67
N GLU A 408 24.01 10.57 -18.52
CA GLU A 408 24.59 9.61 -19.48
C GLU A 408 25.21 8.36 -18.80
N ASP A 409 25.63 8.48 -17.54
CA ASP A 409 26.20 7.37 -16.77
C ASP A 409 25.14 6.50 -16.06
N GLY A 410 23.85 6.86 -16.16
CA GLY A 410 22.73 6.17 -15.52
C GLY A 410 22.42 6.64 -14.09
N SER A 411 23.14 7.64 -13.57
CA SER A 411 22.75 8.32 -12.33
C SER A 411 21.46 9.12 -12.54
N VAL A 412 20.70 9.32 -11.46
CA VAL A 412 19.38 9.93 -11.51
C VAL A 412 19.26 11.04 -10.47
N GLU A 413 18.79 12.20 -10.91
CA GLU A 413 18.25 13.24 -10.03
C GLU A 413 16.73 13.19 -10.08
N MET A 414 16.05 12.94 -8.97
CA MET A 414 14.59 12.87 -8.97
C MET A 414 14.00 13.37 -7.66
N GLU A 415 12.73 13.75 -7.64
CA GLU A 415 12.03 14.00 -6.37
C GLU A 415 11.57 12.67 -5.75
N ASN A 416 11.60 12.59 -4.42
CA ASN A 416 11.14 11.44 -3.62
C ASN A 416 9.74 10.99 -4.05
N ASN A 417 8.94 11.90 -4.60
CA ASN A 417 7.64 11.69 -5.18
C ASN A 417 7.52 10.44 -6.08
N GLY A 418 8.58 10.16 -6.86
CA GLY A 418 8.68 9.01 -7.76
C GLY A 418 9.35 7.77 -7.16
N TYR A 419 9.79 7.81 -5.90
CA TYR A 419 10.41 6.67 -5.22
C TYR A 419 9.31 5.76 -4.65
N PHE A 420 9.36 4.47 -4.98
CA PHE A 420 8.24 3.56 -4.71
C PHE A 420 7.97 3.39 -3.20
N CYS A 421 6.76 3.74 -2.76
CA CYS A 421 6.24 3.60 -1.40
C CYS A 421 7.17 4.16 -0.29
N SER A 422 7.98 5.18 -0.55
CA SER A 422 8.98 5.68 0.42
C SER A 422 8.43 6.44 1.62
N ASN A 423 7.21 6.98 1.53
CA ASN A 423 6.62 7.76 2.62
C ASN A 423 5.95 6.85 3.64
N HIS A 424 5.49 5.66 3.23
CA HIS A 424 5.03 4.62 4.15
C HIS A 424 3.99 5.12 5.19
N ILE A 425 3.03 5.91 4.72
CA ILE A 425 1.93 6.49 5.52
C ILE A 425 1.11 5.46 6.31
N SER A 426 1.14 4.19 5.89
CA SER A 426 0.54 3.06 6.63
C SER A 426 1.16 2.83 8.01
N GLY A 427 2.38 3.35 8.24
CA GLY A 427 3.14 3.29 9.49
C GLY A 427 4.50 2.59 9.41
N PHE A 428 5.00 2.28 8.20
CA PHE A 428 6.36 1.75 8.01
C PHE A 428 7.44 2.84 7.96
N SER A 429 7.04 4.12 7.91
CA SER A 429 8.00 5.22 7.77
C SER A 429 9.01 5.23 8.89
N LYS A 430 10.28 5.40 8.52
CA LYS A 430 11.40 5.61 9.44
C LYS A 430 11.86 7.06 9.47
N LYS A 431 11.27 7.91 8.62
CA LYS A 431 11.61 9.32 8.49
C LYS A 431 11.17 10.05 9.76
N THR A 432 11.98 10.98 10.22
CA THR A 432 11.69 11.85 11.36
C THR A 432 11.88 13.31 10.95
N CYS A 433 11.28 14.26 11.68
CA CYS A 433 11.52 15.68 11.44
C CYS A 433 13.01 16.10 11.57
N ALA A 434 13.87 15.23 12.11
CA ALA A 434 15.31 15.47 12.22
C ALA A 434 16.11 15.03 10.98
N ASP A 435 15.49 14.28 10.07
CA ASP A 435 16.09 13.85 8.81
C ASP A 435 15.94 14.92 7.69
N PHE A 436 15.29 16.06 8.01
CA PHE A 436 15.03 17.19 7.11
C PHE A 436 15.83 18.43 7.48
#